data_AF-A0A0P7BL33-F1
#
_entry.id   AF-A0A0P7BL33-F1
#
_cell.length_a   1.000
_cell.length_b   1.000
_cell.length_c   1.000
_cell.angle_alpha   90.00
_cell.angle_beta   90.00
_cell.angle_gamma   90.00
#
_symmetry.space_group_name_H-M   'P 1'
#
loop_
_entity.id
_entity.type
_entity.pdbx_description
1 polymer ?
#
loop_
_entity_poly.entity_id
_entity_poly.type
_entity_poly.pdbx_seq_one_letter_code
_entity_poly.pdbx_strand_id
1 'polypeptide(L)'
;MKPFLVCRAMTKDVARLFYSENSFEVVYTAHGGFSILENLSPEAVGALRNITIRMNLCFYAKGPDCKMHSFDCHPSCKELGHDKPLGFRDGLGKRSRNDARLLQSLRHLCHHLAAHLQPGRLRLTLSASV
;
A
#
# COMPACT_ATOMS: atom_id res chain seq x y z
N MET A 1 -10.13 -0.85 -8.99
CA MET A 1 -10.14 -2.34 -8.99
C MET A 1 -11.55 -2.76 -9.41
N LYS A 2 -11.72 -3.51 -10.51
CA LYS A 2 -13.04 -3.97 -10.95
C LYS A 2 -13.46 -5.18 -10.09
N PRO A 3 -14.69 -5.21 -9.53
CA PRO A 3 -15.15 -6.36 -8.76
C PRO A 3 -15.41 -7.56 -9.69
N PHE A 4 -14.96 -8.75 -9.29
CA PHE A 4 -15.30 -10.00 -9.97
C PHE A 4 -16.68 -10.47 -9.51
N LEU A 5 -17.62 -10.65 -10.43
CA LEU A 5 -18.89 -11.31 -10.18
C LEU A 5 -18.69 -12.82 -10.31
N VAL A 6 -18.45 -13.49 -9.19
CA VAL A 6 -18.35 -14.95 -9.09
C VAL A 6 -19.46 -15.48 -8.19
N CYS A 7 -19.98 -16.67 -8.48
CA CYS A 7 -20.96 -17.31 -7.60
C CYS A 7 -20.32 -17.62 -6.24
N ARG A 8 -21.12 -17.65 -5.16
CA ARG A 8 -20.61 -17.85 -3.79
C ARG A 8 -19.76 -19.12 -3.65
N ALA A 9 -20.11 -20.17 -4.39
CA ALA A 9 -19.38 -21.44 -4.38
C ALA A 9 -17.94 -21.29 -4.88
N MET A 10 -17.71 -20.53 -5.95
CA MET A 10 -16.38 -20.35 -6.57
C MET A 10 -15.61 -19.18 -5.97
N THR A 11 -16.25 -18.32 -5.17
CA THR A 11 -15.62 -17.12 -4.62
C THR A 11 -14.38 -17.46 -3.78
N LYS A 12 -14.42 -18.54 -3.01
CA LYS A 12 -13.29 -18.98 -2.18
C LYS A 12 -12.10 -19.45 -3.02
N ASP A 13 -12.36 -20.26 -4.05
CA ASP A 13 -11.31 -20.82 -4.91
C ASP A 13 -10.67 -19.73 -5.78
N VAL A 14 -11.49 -18.84 -6.33
CA VAL A 14 -11.02 -17.71 -7.15
C VAL A 14 -10.24 -16.71 -6.30
N ALA A 15 -10.71 -16.38 -5.10
CA ALA A 15 -9.95 -15.53 -4.17
C ALA A 15 -8.60 -16.17 -3.83
N ARG A 16 -8.59 -17.47 -3.50
CA ARG A 16 -7.35 -18.18 -3.18
C ARG A 16 -6.36 -18.15 -4.35
N LEU A 17 -6.80 -18.48 -5.57
CA LEU A 17 -5.94 -18.44 -6.76
C LEU A 17 -5.40 -17.03 -6.99
N PHE A 18 -6.30 -16.05 -7.05
CA PHE A 18 -5.95 -14.65 -7.29
C PHE A 18 -4.95 -14.12 -6.26
N TYR A 19 -5.22 -14.25 -4.96
CA TYR A 19 -4.33 -13.69 -3.95
C TYR A 19 -3.03 -14.47 -3.76
N SER A 20 -2.99 -15.76 -4.15
CA SER A 20 -1.78 -16.57 -4.01
C SER A 20 -0.78 -16.44 -5.15
N GLU A 21 -1.26 -16.19 -6.37
CA GLU A 21 -0.41 -16.11 -7.56
C GLU A 21 0.01 -14.68 -7.88
N ASN A 22 -0.71 -13.68 -7.38
CA ASN A 22 -0.44 -12.28 -7.68
C ASN A 22 0.51 -11.64 -6.65
N SER A 23 1.32 -10.70 -7.15
CA SER A 23 2.10 -9.78 -6.34
C SER A 23 1.35 -8.45 -6.23
N PHE A 24 1.08 -8.00 -5.01
CA PHE A 24 0.36 -6.77 -4.78
C PHE A 24 1.32 -5.64 -4.43
N GLU A 25 1.26 -4.55 -5.18
CA GLU A 25 1.96 -3.31 -4.86
C GLU A 25 0.96 -2.32 -4.27
N VAL A 26 1.12 -1.97 -3.00
CA VAL A 26 0.29 -0.98 -2.31
C VAL A 26 1.11 0.27 -2.07
N VAL A 27 0.68 1.36 -2.68
CA VAL A 27 1.28 2.69 -2.48
C VAL A 27 0.48 3.39 -1.40
N TYR A 28 1.14 3.80 -0.31
CA TYR A 28 0.44 4.45 0.81
C TYR A 28 -0.33 5.71 0.40
N THR A 29 0.19 6.47 -0.56
CA THR A 29 -0.42 7.72 -1.05
C THR A 29 -1.62 7.49 -1.96
N ALA A 30 -1.86 6.24 -2.40
CA ALA A 30 -3.02 5.93 -3.23
C ALA A 30 -4.32 6.12 -2.44
N HIS A 31 -5.40 6.41 -3.16
CA HIS A 31 -6.74 6.53 -2.59
C HIS A 31 -7.08 5.30 -1.74
N GLY A 32 -7.29 5.53 -0.43
CA GLY A 32 -7.61 4.47 0.54
C GLY A 32 -6.41 3.95 1.35
N GLY A 33 -5.16 4.27 1.00
CA GLY A 33 -3.98 3.85 1.77
C GLY A 33 -3.96 2.34 2.04
N PHE A 34 -3.78 1.93 3.31
CA PHE A 34 -3.79 0.51 3.70
C PHE A 34 -5.17 -0.09 3.89
N SER A 35 -6.25 0.70 3.81
CA SER A 35 -7.59 0.19 4.06
C SER A 35 -8.00 -0.91 3.08
N ILE A 36 -7.44 -0.94 1.87
CA ILE A 36 -7.68 -2.03 0.91
C ILE A 36 -7.22 -3.38 1.48
N LEU A 37 -6.07 -3.39 2.16
CA LEU A 37 -5.52 -4.61 2.76
C LEU A 37 -6.24 -4.97 4.08
N GLU A 38 -6.66 -3.97 4.85
CA GLU A 38 -7.41 -4.16 6.10
C GLU A 38 -8.84 -4.69 5.87
N ASN A 39 -9.41 -4.43 4.69
CA ASN A 39 -10.74 -4.91 4.30
C ASN A 39 -10.73 -6.27 3.59
N LEU A 40 -9.56 -6.90 3.43
CA LEU A 40 -9.49 -8.25 2.87
C LEU A 40 -10.12 -9.26 3.83
N SER A 41 -10.81 -10.26 3.28
CA SER A 41 -11.32 -11.35 4.12
C SER A 41 -10.16 -12.16 4.71
N PRO A 42 -10.35 -12.84 5.86
CA PRO A 42 -9.33 -13.71 6.44
C PRO A 42 -8.77 -14.75 5.46
N GLU A 43 -9.60 -15.30 4.58
CA GLU A 43 -9.19 -16.24 3.54
C GLU A 43 -8.30 -15.58 2.48
N ALA A 44 -8.67 -14.37 2.04
CA ALA A 44 -7.85 -13.61 1.10
C ALA A 44 -6.49 -13.28 1.72
N VAL A 45 -6.47 -12.83 2.98
CA VAL A 45 -5.22 -12.57 3.72
C VAL A 45 -4.38 -13.84 3.83
N GLY A 46 -4.96 -14.97 4.24
CA GLY A 46 -4.25 -16.26 4.33
C GLY A 46 -3.73 -16.79 2.99
N ALA A 47 -4.33 -16.36 1.89
CA ALA A 47 -3.89 -16.70 0.53
C ALA A 47 -2.73 -15.83 0.03
N LEU A 48 -2.50 -14.63 0.58
CA LEU A 48 -1.44 -13.73 0.14
C LEU A 48 -0.05 -14.40 0.20
N ARG A 49 0.75 -14.17 -0.84
CA ARG A 49 2.14 -14.67 -0.93
C ARG A 49 3.17 -13.56 -1.08
N ASN A 50 2.87 -12.53 -1.85
CA ASN A 50 3.80 -11.44 -2.11
C ASN A 50 3.09 -10.09 -2.00
N ILE A 51 3.57 -9.25 -1.08
CA ILE A 51 3.10 -7.87 -0.94
C ILE A 51 4.31 -6.95 -0.90
N THR A 52 4.27 -5.92 -1.73
CA THR A 52 5.21 -4.80 -1.70
C THR A 52 4.46 -3.56 -1.26
N ILE A 53 4.88 -2.97 -0.14
CA ILE A 53 4.35 -1.70 0.33
C ILE A 53 5.33 -0.60 -0.01
N ARG A 54 4.90 0.34 -0.85
CA ARG A 54 5.64 1.55 -1.17
C ARG A 54 5.26 2.67 -0.21
N MET A 55 6.27 3.11 0.54
CA MET A 55 6.10 4.06 1.62
C MET A 55 6.39 5.51 1.23
N ASN A 56 6.54 5.79 -0.07
CA ASN A 56 6.86 7.14 -0.52
C ASN A 56 5.68 8.07 -0.33
N LEU A 57 5.98 9.31 0.07
CA LEU A 57 5.01 10.39 0.13
C LEU A 57 5.14 11.21 -1.16
N CYS A 58 4.11 11.16 -2.02
CA CYS A 58 3.95 12.09 -3.12
C CYS A 58 3.64 13.45 -2.51
N PHE A 59 4.62 14.34 -2.49
CA PHE A 59 4.37 15.73 -2.13
C PHE A 59 3.94 16.51 -3.38
N TYR A 60 2.98 17.42 -3.20
CA TYR A 60 2.69 18.51 -4.13
C TYR A 60 4.00 19.23 -4.50
N ALA A 61 4.59 18.91 -5.64
CA ALA A 61 5.55 19.79 -6.26
C ALA A 61 4.78 20.89 -6.99
N LYS A 62 5.26 22.13 -6.90
CA LYS A 62 4.72 23.30 -7.63
C LYS A 62 5.05 23.22 -9.13
N GLY A 63 4.87 22.07 -9.77
CA GLY A 63 4.78 22.01 -11.22
C GLY A 63 3.50 22.74 -11.67
N PRO A 64 3.48 23.40 -12.84
CA PRO A 64 2.30 24.10 -13.34
C PRO A 64 1.04 23.20 -13.33
N ASP A 65 1.21 21.88 -13.51
CA ASP A 65 0.14 20.89 -13.58
C ASP A 65 -0.16 20.13 -12.27
N CYS A 66 0.62 20.32 -11.21
CA CYS A 66 0.47 19.58 -9.95
C CYS A 66 -0.30 20.33 -8.84
N LYS A 67 -0.85 21.52 -9.14
CA LYS A 67 -1.48 22.41 -8.15
C LYS A 67 -2.83 21.94 -7.59
N MET A 68 -3.41 20.83 -8.04
CA MET A 68 -4.72 20.35 -7.58
C MET A 68 -4.78 18.87 -7.16
N HIS A 69 -3.66 18.19 -6.99
CA HIS A 69 -3.68 16.73 -6.85
C HIS A 69 -3.49 16.29 -5.41
N SER A 70 -4.59 16.15 -4.69
CA SER A 70 -4.56 15.68 -3.30
C SER A 70 -4.25 14.19 -3.16
N PHE A 71 -4.58 13.34 -4.17
CA PHE A 71 -4.42 11.88 -4.04
C PHE A 71 -4.15 11.10 -5.35
N ASP A 72 -4.29 11.69 -6.53
CA ASP A 72 -4.06 11.02 -7.82
C ASP A 72 -3.02 11.79 -8.65
N CYS A 73 -1.73 11.52 -8.44
CA CYS A 73 -0.70 12.07 -9.33
C CYS A 73 -0.67 11.25 -10.63
N HIS A 74 -0.56 11.93 -11.75
CA HIS A 74 -0.56 11.34 -13.09
C HIS A 74 0.67 10.43 -13.28
N PRO A 75 0.68 9.54 -14.30
CA PRO A 75 1.84 8.72 -14.61
C PRO A 75 3.15 9.51 -14.74
N SER A 76 3.08 10.75 -15.23
CA SER A 76 4.21 11.67 -15.37
C SER A 76 4.81 12.15 -14.04
N CYS A 77 4.05 12.19 -12.94
CA CYS A 77 4.62 12.53 -11.62
C CYS A 77 5.63 11.49 -11.11
N LYS A 78 5.49 10.23 -11.55
CA LYS A 78 6.37 9.12 -11.15
C LYS A 78 7.79 9.31 -11.69
N GLU A 79 7.93 9.93 -12.87
CA GLU A 79 9.22 10.25 -13.49
C GLU A 79 9.86 11.52 -12.91
N LEU A 80 9.05 12.41 -12.33
CA LEU A 80 9.51 13.70 -11.79
C LEU A 80 10.05 13.63 -10.35
N GLY A 81 10.13 12.44 -9.74
CA GLY A 81 10.78 12.27 -8.43
C GLY A 81 10.00 12.87 -7.25
N HIS A 82 8.66 12.82 -7.30
CA HIS A 82 7.81 13.38 -6.23
C HIS A 82 7.74 12.48 -4.99
N ASP A 83 8.36 11.31 -5.04
CA ASP A 83 8.47 10.35 -3.96
C ASP A 83 9.52 10.85 -2.95
N LYS A 84 9.08 11.48 -1.85
CA LYS A 84 9.99 11.77 -0.75
C LYS A 84 10.14 10.55 0.17
N PRO A 85 11.39 10.19 0.53
CA PRO A 85 11.62 9.19 1.56
C PRO A 85 11.03 9.66 2.90
N LEU A 86 10.60 8.69 3.72
CA LEU A 86 10.09 8.96 5.06
C LEU A 86 11.16 9.62 5.94
N GLY A 87 10.75 10.59 6.75
CA GLY A 87 11.63 11.28 7.70
C GLY A 87 12.47 12.42 7.11
N PHE A 88 12.38 12.72 5.82
CA PHE A 88 13.17 13.77 5.15
C PHE A 88 12.57 15.18 5.20
N ARG A 89 11.82 15.49 6.27
CA ARG A 89 11.38 16.87 6.49
C ARG A 89 12.42 17.63 7.33
N ASP A 90 13.00 18.64 6.67
CA ASP A 90 13.49 19.89 7.26
C ASP A 90 14.98 19.94 7.67
N GLY A 91 15.82 18.97 7.29
CA GLY A 91 17.27 19.00 7.64
C GLY A 91 17.59 18.94 9.14
N LEU A 92 16.55 18.98 9.99
CA LEU A 92 16.57 19.00 11.45
C LEU A 92 16.23 17.62 12.06
N GLY A 93 16.05 16.60 11.22
CA GLY A 93 15.80 15.21 11.66
C GLY A 93 14.47 14.97 12.38
N LYS A 94 13.51 15.90 12.34
CA LYS A 94 12.21 15.73 13.01
C LYS A 94 11.22 15.01 12.10
N ARG A 95 10.81 13.81 12.53
CA ARG A 95 9.74 13.04 11.86
C ARG A 95 8.47 13.87 11.76
N SER A 96 7.85 13.91 10.58
CA SER A 96 6.59 14.62 10.41
C SER A 96 5.46 13.89 11.15
N ARG A 97 4.41 14.63 11.54
CA ARG A 97 3.18 14.02 12.09
C ARG A 97 2.55 12.99 11.12
N ASN A 98 2.72 13.18 9.82
CA ASN A 98 2.22 12.25 8.80
C ASN A 98 3.04 10.97 8.79
N ASP A 99 4.37 11.06 8.97
CA ASP A 99 5.26 9.90 9.03
C ASP A 99 4.90 9.03 10.25
N ALA A 100 4.62 9.67 11.39
CA ALA A 100 4.18 8.97 12.60
C ALA A 100 2.85 8.23 12.37
N ARG A 101 1.87 8.87 11.71
CA ARG A 101 0.58 8.25 11.35
C ARG A 101 0.77 7.08 10.39
N LEU A 102 1.59 7.24 9.36
CA LEU A 102 1.92 6.17 8.42
C LEU A 102 2.50 4.95 9.14
N LEU A 103 3.50 5.16 10.00
CA LEU A 103 4.11 4.06 10.75
C LEU A 103 3.11 3.38 11.69
N GLN A 104 2.19 4.14 12.27
CA GLN A 104 1.11 3.58 13.09
C GLN A 104 0.15 2.73 12.24
N SER A 105 -0.30 3.22 11.09
CA SER A 105 -1.14 2.46 10.16
C SER A 105 -0.42 1.20 9.66
N LEU A 106 0.87 1.28 9.35
CA LEU A 106 1.66 0.12 8.95
C LEU A 106 1.73 -0.94 10.06
N ARG A 107 1.92 -0.51 11.32
CA ARG A 107 1.90 -1.42 12.48
C ARG A 107 0.55 -2.11 12.65
N HIS A 108 -0.54 -1.38 12.44
CA HIS A 108 -1.89 -1.93 12.52
C HIS A 108 -2.11 -2.97 11.41
N LEU A 109 -1.75 -2.63 10.17
CA LEU A 109 -1.79 -3.55 9.04
C LEU A 109 -0.97 -4.82 9.32
N CYS A 110 0.25 -4.69 9.83
CA CYS A 110 1.08 -5.85 10.17
C CYS A 110 0.41 -6.76 11.21
N HIS A 111 -0.25 -6.20 12.23
CA HIS A 111 -1.02 -7.00 13.20
C HIS A 111 -2.20 -7.71 12.55
N HIS A 112 -2.96 -7.01 11.71
CA HIS A 112 -4.09 -7.58 10.99
C HIS A 112 -3.65 -8.75 10.09
N LEU A 113 -2.57 -8.56 9.32
CA LEU A 113 -1.99 -9.61 8.47
C LEU A 113 -1.51 -10.79 9.31
N ALA A 114 -0.80 -10.54 10.42
CA ALA A 114 -0.28 -11.60 11.29
C ALA A 114 -1.38 -12.44 11.95
N ALA A 115 -2.57 -11.90 12.18
CA ALA A 115 -3.70 -12.64 12.76
C ALA A 115 -4.24 -13.74 11.83
N HIS A 116 -3.97 -13.65 10.52
CA HIS A 116 -4.54 -14.55 9.51
C HIS A 116 -3.48 -15.27 8.65
N LEU A 117 -2.21 -14.91 8.79
CA LEU A 117 -1.10 -15.52 8.07
C LEU A 117 -0.38 -16.57 8.91
N GLN A 118 0.01 -17.66 8.27
CA GLN A 118 0.97 -18.59 8.85
C GLN A 118 2.41 -18.05 8.66
N PRO A 119 3.32 -18.29 9.63
CA PRO A 119 4.73 -17.93 9.50
C PRO A 119 5.35 -18.44 8.20
N GLY A 120 6.18 -17.61 7.55
CA GLY A 120 6.90 -17.97 6.33
C GLY A 120 6.05 -18.02 5.04
N ARG A 121 4.73 -17.77 5.09
CA ARG A 121 3.89 -17.78 3.88
C ARG A 121 3.88 -16.48 3.09
N LEU A 122 4.00 -15.34 3.78
CA LEU A 122 3.99 -14.03 3.16
C LEU A 122 5.41 -13.49 3.05
N ARG A 123 5.81 -13.13 1.83
CA ARG A 123 6.93 -12.23 1.58
C ARG A 123 6.42 -10.79 1.58
N LEU A 124 6.70 -10.06 2.66
CA LEU A 124 6.44 -8.63 2.76
C LEU A 124 7.70 -7.85 2.42
N THR A 125 7.63 -6.98 1.42
CA THR A 125 8.71 -6.07 1.04
C THR A 125 8.29 -4.63 1.31
N LEU A 126 9.10 -3.90 2.05
CA LEU A 126 8.91 -2.45 2.23
C LEU A 126 9.91 -1.75 1.32
N SER A 127 9.42 -0.88 0.44
CA SER A 127 10.28 -0.08 -0.43
C SER A 127 10.03 1.40 -0.24
N ALA A 128 11.13 2.15 -0.22
CA ALA A 128 11.17 3.58 -0.43
C ALA A 128 11.94 3.79 -1.74
N SER A 129 11.42 4.61 -2.64
CA SER A 129 12.16 5.00 -3.84
C SER A 129 13.21 6.02 -3.43
N VAL A 130 14.43 5.83 -3.93
CA VAL A 130 15.56 6.76 -3.79
C VAL A 130 15.37 7.92 -4.76
#